data_AF-A0A524FAA2-F1
#
_entry.id   AF-A0A524FAA2-F1
#
_cell.length_a   1.000
_cell.length_b   1.000
_cell.length_c   1.000
_cell.angle_alpha   90.00
_cell.angle_beta   90.00
_cell.angle_gamma   90.00
#
_symmetry.space_group_name_H-M   'P 1'
#
loop_
_entity.id
_entity.type
_entity.pdbx_description
1 polymer ?
#
loop_
_entity_poly.entity_id
_entity_poly.type
_entity_poly.pdbx_seq_one_letter_code
_entity_poly.pdbx_strand_id
1 'polypeptide(L)'
;MLEFANQVRRKKAWENKMEIYEMIDKNTKNNNSGLTIYDLTKKLNWSNGKVEYYIKKLVKEGYIKNSDCVVNGRVRKEYSSKTVKELIKWDEMKSKPADYNF
;
A
#
# COMPACT_ATOMS: atom_id res chain seq x y z
N MET A 1 -27.16 15.29 10.32
CA MET A 1 -25.88 15.59 11.01
C MET A 1 -24.96 14.38 11.13
N LEU A 2 -25.40 13.24 11.67
CA LEU A 2 -24.55 12.04 11.84
C LEU A 2 -24.00 11.47 10.53
N GLU A 3 -24.82 11.43 9.47
CA GLU A 3 -24.40 10.94 8.15
C GLU A 3 -23.28 11.79 7.54
N PHE A 4 -23.39 13.11 7.65
CA PHE A 4 -22.37 14.04 7.19
C PHE A 4 -21.05 13.84 7.95
N ALA A 5 -21.10 13.74 9.28
CA ALA A 5 -19.92 13.43 10.09
C ALA A 5 -19.27 12.08 9.71
N ASN A 6 -20.09 11.07 9.36
CA ASN A 6 -19.60 9.78 8.86
C ASN A 6 -18.94 9.89 7.48
N GLN A 7 -19.48 10.70 6.58
CA GLN A 7 -18.87 10.96 5.27
C GLN A 7 -17.49 11.63 5.45
N VAL A 8 -17.40 12.67 6.28
CA VAL A 8 -16.13 13.37 6.57
C VAL A 8 -15.09 12.40 7.16
N ARG A 9 -15.47 11.56 8.12
CA ARG A 9 -14.57 10.55 8.72
C ARG A 9 -14.07 9.54 7.69
N ARG A 10 -14.96 9.04 6.82
CA ARG A 10 -14.59 8.10 5.76
C ARG A 10 -13.64 8.72 4.74
N LYS A 11 -13.91 9.96 4.32
CA LYS A 11 -13.03 10.73 3.43
C LYS A 11 -11.64 10.87 4.04
N LYS A 12 -11.56 11.31 5.31
CA LYS A 12 -10.27 11.48 5.99
C LYS A 12 -9.49 10.18 6.13
N ALA A 13 -10.18 9.07 6.42
CA ALA A 13 -9.56 7.75 6.48
C ALA A 13 -9.00 7.30 5.12
N TRP A 14 -9.71 7.62 4.03
CA TRP A 14 -9.26 7.35 2.68
C TRP A 14 -8.03 8.20 2.31
N GLU A 15 -8.07 9.51 2.59
CA GLU A 15 -6.95 10.43 2.36
C GLU A 15 -5.68 9.97 3.09
N ASN A 16 -5.79 9.64 4.38
CA ASN A 16 -4.66 9.13 5.15
C ASN A 16 -4.08 7.84 4.54
N LYS A 17 -4.94 6.95 4.03
CA LYS A 17 -4.51 5.69 3.39
C LYS A 17 -3.79 5.97 2.07
N MET A 18 -4.24 6.95 1.29
CA MET A 18 -3.60 7.31 0.03
C MET A 18 -2.29 8.06 0.26
N GLU A 19 -2.20 8.92 1.26
CA GLU A 19 -0.99 9.68 1.59
C GLU A 19 0.20 8.75 1.91
N ILE A 20 -0.03 7.72 2.73
CA ILE A 20 1.01 6.72 3.02
C ILE A 20 1.35 5.87 1.79
N TYR A 21 0.36 5.53 0.95
CA TYR A 21 0.60 4.82 -0.31
C TYR A 21 1.48 5.64 -1.26
N GLU A 22 1.16 6.92 -1.46
CA GLU A 22 1.95 7.82 -2.32
C GLU A 22 3.39 7.97 -1.83
N MET A 23 3.60 8.05 -0.51
CA MET A 23 4.94 8.10 0.07
C MET A 23 5.75 6.84 -0.26
N ILE A 24 5.13 5.67 -0.13
CA ILE A 24 5.74 4.38 -0.48
C ILE A 24 6.01 4.29 -1.98
N ASP A 25 5.04 4.67 -2.81
CA ASP A 25 5.12 4.57 -4.26
C ASP A 25 6.20 5.48 -4.85
N LYS A 26 6.25 6.75 -4.40
CA LYS A 26 7.30 7.70 -4.79
C LYS A 26 8.69 7.17 -4.40
N ASN A 27 8.85 6.61 -3.20
CA ASN A 27 10.13 6.05 -2.78
C ASN A 27 10.53 4.81 -3.58
N THR A 28 9.57 3.92 -3.84
CA THR A 28 9.78 2.70 -4.62
C THR A 28 10.23 3.04 -6.04
N LYS A 29 9.57 4.01 -6.69
CA LYS A 29 9.90 4.43 -8.06
C LYS A 29 11.26 5.12 -8.17
N ASN A 30 11.61 5.96 -7.19
CA ASN A 30 12.83 6.77 -7.26
C ASN A 30 14.09 6.00 -6.83
N ASN A 31 13.97 5.13 -5.83
CA ASN A 31 15.13 4.50 -5.18
C ASN A 31 15.18 2.98 -5.36
N ASN A 32 14.16 2.38 -5.99
CA ASN A 32 13.98 0.93 -6.10
C ASN A 32 14.07 0.19 -4.75
N SER A 33 13.70 0.89 -3.67
CA SER A 33 13.84 0.43 -2.28
C SER A 33 12.52 0.62 -1.51
N GLY A 34 12.23 -0.27 -0.57
CA GLY A 34 11.09 -0.13 0.33
C GLY A 34 11.33 0.86 1.47
N LEU A 35 10.27 1.19 2.20
CA LEU A 35 10.32 1.98 3.43
C LEU A 35 9.91 1.12 4.62
N THR A 36 10.54 1.32 5.77
CA THR A 36 10.05 0.72 7.02
C THR A 36 8.94 1.56 7.66
N ILE A 37 8.25 0.99 8.64
CA ILE A 37 7.31 1.76 9.49
C ILE A 37 8.02 2.98 10.10
N TYR A 38 9.26 2.82 10.55
CA TYR A 38 10.03 3.90 11.15
C TYR A 38 10.35 5.04 10.17
N ASP A 39 10.71 4.69 8.92
CA ASP A 39 10.96 5.70 7.89
C ASP A 39 9.67 6.46 7.57
N LEU A 40 8.54 5.75 7.48
CA LEU A 40 7.23 6.33 7.22
C LEU A 40 6.75 7.23 8.36
N THR A 41 6.97 6.83 9.62
CA THR A 41 6.54 7.63 10.77
C THR A 41 7.31 8.93 10.87
N LYS A 42 8.62 8.90 10.58
CA LYS A 42 9.44 10.11 10.45
C LYS A 42 9.00 11.00 9.28
N LYS A 43 8.78 10.43 8.10
CA LYS A 43 8.41 11.21 6.90
C LYS A 43 7.02 11.84 7.01
N LEU A 44 6.07 11.15 7.63
CA LEU A 44 4.68 11.62 7.78
C LEU A 44 4.42 12.37 9.09
N ASN A 45 5.37 12.34 10.04
CA ASN A 45 5.19 12.81 11.41
C ASN A 45 3.94 12.20 12.09
N TRP A 46 3.75 10.89 11.93
CA TRP A 46 2.62 10.14 12.48
C TRP A 46 3.08 9.15 13.54
N SER A 47 2.16 8.76 14.43
CA SER A 47 2.44 7.67 15.38
C SER A 47 2.64 6.33 14.66
N ASN A 48 3.50 5.48 15.24
CA ASN A 48 3.74 4.12 14.73
C ASN A 48 2.43 3.35 14.55
N GLY A 49 1.50 3.42 15.51
CA GLY A 49 0.22 2.72 15.43
C GLY A 49 -0.68 3.19 14.27
N LYS A 50 -0.70 4.51 13.98
CA LYS A 50 -1.45 5.05 12.84
C LYS A 50 -0.87 4.54 11.52
N VAL A 51 0.46 4.56 11.38
CA VAL A 51 1.15 4.07 10.18
C VAL A 51 0.92 2.57 9.99
N GLU A 52 1.13 1.78 11.04
CA GLU A 52 0.94 0.32 11.00
C GLU A 52 -0.50 -0.06 10.62
N TYR A 53 -1.50 0.66 11.14
CA TYR A 53 -2.90 0.45 10.78
C TYR A 53 -3.15 0.58 9.27
N TYR A 54 -2.66 1.64 8.63
CA TYR A 54 -2.87 1.85 7.20
C TYR A 54 -2.00 0.94 6.33
N ILE A 55 -0.78 0.62 6.76
CA ILE A 55 0.06 -0.37 6.07
C ILE A 55 -0.65 -1.72 6.01
N LYS A 56 -1.18 -2.22 7.14
CA LYS A 56 -1.91 -3.50 7.17
C LYS A 56 -3.07 -3.51 6.18
N LYS A 57 -3.80 -2.40 6.07
CA LYS A 57 -4.87 -2.25 5.07
C LYS A 57 -4.34 -2.29 3.63
N LEU A 58 -3.31 -1.53 3.32
CA LEU A 58 -2.74 -1.48 1.97
C LEU A 58 -2.14 -2.83 1.54
N VAL A 59 -1.51 -3.56 2.47
CA VAL A 59 -1.03 -4.93 2.20
C VAL A 59 -2.20 -5.86 1.94
N LYS A 60 -3.24 -5.82 2.78
CA LYS A 60 -4.44 -6.67 2.64
C LYS A 60 -5.20 -6.42 1.34
N GLU A 61 -5.31 -5.16 0.94
CA GLU A 61 -5.95 -4.73 -0.32
C GLU A 61 -5.04 -4.93 -1.54
N GLY A 62 -3.76 -5.28 -1.32
CA GLY A 62 -2.83 -5.65 -2.38
C GLY A 62 -2.14 -4.48 -3.09
N TYR A 63 -2.26 -3.26 -2.60
CA TYR A 63 -1.59 -2.06 -3.17
C TYR A 63 -0.07 -2.06 -2.96
N ILE A 64 0.39 -2.61 -1.85
CA ILE A 64 1.80 -2.69 -1.49
C ILE A 64 2.19 -4.13 -1.16
N LYS A 65 3.48 -4.43 -1.24
CA LYS A 65 4.08 -5.69 -0.80
C LYS A 65 5.06 -5.42 0.34
N ASN A 66 5.30 -6.43 1.16
CA ASN A 66 6.32 -6.40 2.19
C ASN A 66 7.44 -7.40 1.88
N SER A 67 8.66 -7.03 2.22
CA SER A 67 9.84 -7.89 2.18
C SER A 67 10.53 -7.87 3.53
N ASP A 68 11.01 -9.02 3.97
CA ASP A 68 11.78 -9.15 5.20
C ASP A 68 13.27 -9.25 4.84
N CYS A 69 14.09 -8.41 5.44
CA CYS A 69 15.54 -8.43 5.33
C CYS A 69 16.17 -8.52 6.72
N VAL A 70 17.34 -9.16 6.84
CA VAL A 70 18.07 -9.22 8.11
C VAL A 70 19.15 -8.16 8.09
N VAL A 71 19.09 -7.20 9.02
CA VAL A 71 20.09 -6.15 9.20
C VAL A 71 20.62 -6.24 10.61
N ASN A 72 21.93 -6.45 10.76
CA ASN A 72 22.60 -6.60 12.07
C ASN A 72 21.93 -7.66 12.97
N GLY A 73 21.55 -8.80 12.38
CA GLY A 73 20.89 -9.90 13.10
C GLY A 73 19.43 -9.65 13.49
N ARG A 74 18.83 -8.53 13.08
CA ARG A 74 17.42 -8.21 13.32
C ARG A 74 16.61 -8.27 12.04
N VAL A 75 15.43 -8.86 12.11
CA VAL A 75 14.46 -8.84 11.00
C VAL A 75 13.93 -7.42 10.85
N ARG A 76 14.08 -6.87 9.65
CA ARG A 76 13.59 -5.57 9.22
C ARG A 76 12.57 -5.80 8.11
N LYS A 77 11.36 -5.27 8.31
CA LYS A 77 10.29 -5.34 7.32
C LYS A 77 10.21 -4.03 6.54
N GLU A 78 10.33 -4.13 5.23
CA GLU A 78 10.21 -3.01 4.29
C GLU A 78 8.96 -3.17 3.44
N TYR A 79 8.40 -2.03 3.02
CA TYR A 79 7.19 -1.96 2.22
C TYR A 79 7.45 -1.20 0.92
N SER A 80 7.04 -1.76 -0.21
CA SER A 80 7.18 -1.17 -1.55
C SER A 80 5.86 -1.25 -2.32
N SER A 81 5.64 -0.32 -3.25
CA SER A 81 4.46 -0.36 -4.11
C SER A 81 4.57 -1.52 -5.09
N LYS A 82 3.42 -2.08 -5.47
CA LYS A 82 3.37 -3.04 -6.57
C LYS A 82 3.40 -2.30 -7.90
N THR A 83 4.12 -2.87 -8.85
CA THR A 83 4.09 -2.43 -10.25
C THR A 83 2.74 -2.73 -10.88
N VAL A 84 2.40 -2.02 -11.95
CA VAL A 84 1.17 -2.27 -12.74
C VAL A 84 1.09 -3.74 -13.17
N LYS A 85 2.23 -4.34 -13.53
CA LYS A 85 2.33 -5.75 -13.91
C LYS A 85 1.93 -6.70 -12.78
N GLU A 86 2.25 -6.36 -11.53
CA GLU A 86 1.88 -7.15 -10.35
C GLU A 86 0.43 -6.92 -9.89
N LEU A 87 -0.19 -5.81 -10.30
CA LEU A 87 -1.59 -5.52 -10.02
C LEU A 87 -2.55 -6.16 -11.02
N ILE A 88 -2.11 -6.34 -12.27
CA ILE A 88 -2.92 -6.92 -13.34
C ILE A 88 -2.67 -8.43 -13.42
N LYS A 89 -3.73 -9.23 -13.28
CA LYS A 89 -3.70 -10.66 -13.56
C LYS A 89 -3.82 -10.91 -15.07
N TRP A 90 -2.72 -10.69 -15.78
CA TRP A 90 -2.66 -10.81 -17.23
C TRP A 90 -3.12 -12.17 -17.77
N ASP A 91 -2.90 -13.24 -17.00
CA ASP A 91 -3.28 -14.59 -17.40
C ASP A 91 -4.80 -14.79 -17.42
N GLU A 92 -5.54 -14.14 -16.51
CA GLU A 92 -7.01 -14.12 -16.51
C GLU A 92 -7.59 -13.26 -17.64
N MET A 93 -6.82 -12.28 -18.14
CA MET A 93 -7.24 -11.43 -19.26
C MET A 93 -6.99 -12.06 -20.63
N LYS A 94 -6.07 -13.04 -20.73
CA LYS A 94 -5.73 -13.71 -21.99
C LYS A 94 -6.64 -14.89 -22.33
N SER A 95 -7.40 -15.42 -21.36
CA SER A 95 -8.44 -16.38 -21.69
C SER A 95 -9.55 -15.65 -22.44
N LYS A 96 -9.80 -16.03 -23.70
CA LYS A 96 -11.08 -15.72 -24.35
C LYS A 96 -12.18 -16.17 -23.37
N PRO A 97 -13.16 -15.32 -23.03
CA PRO A 97 -14.31 -15.79 -22.27
C PRO A 97 -14.91 -16.97 -23.04
N ALA A 98 -15.28 -18.04 -22.34
CA ALA A 98 -15.88 -19.23 -22.96
C ALA A 98 -17.14 -18.93 -23.80
N ASP A 99 -17.67 -17.71 -23.65
CA ASP A 99 -18.92 -17.21 -24.19
C ASP A 99 -18.72 -16.33 -25.44
N TYR A 100 -17.46 -16.11 -25.88
CA TYR A 100 -17.15 -15.36 -27.11
C TYR A 100 -17.13 -16.28 -28.34
N ASN A 101 -18.31 -16.62 -28.84
CA ASN A 101 -18.52 -17.16 -30.19
C ASN A 101 -19.05 -16.06 -31.11
N PHE A 102 -18.24 -15.63 -32.07
CA PHE A 102 -18.66 -14.88 -33.26
C PHE A 102 -18.69 -15.83 -34.46
#